data_AF-V2XJ04-F1
#
_entry.id   AF-V2XJ04-F1
#
_cell.length_a   1.000
_cell.length_b   1.000
_cell.length_c   1.000
_cell.angle_alpha   90.00
_cell.angle_beta   90.00
_cell.angle_gamma   90.00
#
_symmetry.space_group_name_H-M   'P 1'
#
loop_
_entity.id
_entity.type
_entity.pdbx_description
1 polymer ?
#
loop_
_entity_poly.entity_id
_entity_poly.type
_entity_poly.pdbx_seq_one_letter_code
_entity_poly.pdbx_strand_id
1 'polypeptide(L)'
;MSKDELATVSDDVKAKIKWITEIRAEFVALTKESWEIPELHDQTLIDTSLHNIGFSKGYRQMCRSYSGFFWRNPTMTKCEWLRRLDTDFEFHCDIPYDPVQRMIDAKALYGFVQVAPDADWIRPTLAPNVSAFLRSHSDLHSHQSHLNMGFTWRGRKRIGNAMCRIADNDD
;
A
#
# COMPACT_ATOMS: atom_id res chain seq x y z
N MET A 1 14.06 1.31 -25.08
CA MET A 1 14.07 1.24 -23.61
C MET A 1 14.23 2.65 -23.08
N SER A 2 13.30 3.13 -22.27
CA SER A 2 13.54 4.36 -21.51
C SER A 2 14.64 4.08 -20.48
N LYS A 3 15.46 5.08 -20.13
CA LYS A 3 16.66 4.93 -19.28
C LYS A 3 16.35 4.54 -17.81
N ASP A 4 15.07 4.41 -17.48
CA ASP A 4 14.54 4.39 -16.11
C ASP A 4 13.71 3.16 -15.75
N GLU A 5 13.53 2.20 -16.67
CA GLU A 5 12.83 0.92 -16.40
C GLU A 5 13.77 -0.09 -15.72
N LEU A 6 13.35 -0.64 -14.58
CA LEU A 6 14.21 -1.49 -13.73
C LEU A 6 14.15 -2.98 -14.06
N ALA A 7 12.99 -3.48 -14.48
CA ALA A 7 12.78 -4.87 -14.83
C ALA A 7 11.59 -5.02 -15.77
N THR A 8 11.66 -5.99 -16.68
CA THR A 8 10.56 -6.33 -17.59
C THR A 8 10.13 -7.77 -17.34
N VAL A 9 8.84 -8.02 -17.56
CA VAL A 9 8.29 -9.38 -17.49
C VAL A 9 8.79 -10.17 -18.70
N SER A 10 9.27 -11.39 -18.49
CA SER A 10 9.78 -12.25 -19.57
C SER A 10 8.66 -12.65 -20.54
N ASP A 11 9.02 -12.92 -21.79
CA ASP A 11 8.04 -13.27 -22.81
C ASP A 11 7.33 -14.61 -22.53
N ASP A 12 8.01 -15.55 -21.86
CA ASP A 12 7.40 -16.79 -21.38
C ASP A 12 6.27 -16.55 -20.38
N VAL A 13 6.44 -15.59 -19.45
CA VAL A 13 5.39 -15.24 -18.47
C VAL A 13 4.23 -14.55 -19.18
N LYS A 14 4.51 -13.65 -20.13
CA LYS A 14 3.45 -13.01 -20.94
C LYS A 14 2.66 -14.04 -21.74
N ALA A 15 3.34 -15.03 -22.33
CA ALA A 15 2.71 -16.10 -23.09
C ALA A 15 1.81 -16.98 -22.21
N LYS A 16 2.27 -17.34 -21.01
CA LYS A 16 1.46 -18.09 -20.03
C LYS A 16 0.20 -17.32 -19.63
N ILE A 17 0.31 -16.03 -19.31
CA ILE A 17 -0.84 -15.21 -18.93
C ILE A 17 -1.84 -15.12 -20.09
N LYS A 18 -1.36 -14.87 -21.31
CA LYS A 18 -2.21 -14.83 -22.52
C LYS A 18 -2.92 -16.17 -22.78
N TRP A 19 -2.32 -17.29 -22.38
CA TRP A 19 -2.93 -18.61 -22.51
C TRP A 19 -4.02 -18.87 -21.45
N ILE A 20 -3.84 -18.36 -20.22
CA ILE A 20 -4.76 -18.61 -19.10
C ILE A 20 -5.99 -17.69 -19.14
N THR A 21 -5.87 -16.49 -19.71
CA THR A 21 -6.98 -15.52 -19.72
C THR A 21 -7.14 -14.81 -21.05
N GLU A 22 -8.39 -14.59 -21.43
CA GLU A 22 -8.78 -13.76 -22.58
C GLU A 22 -8.85 -12.27 -22.22
N ILE A 23 -8.63 -11.92 -20.94
CA ILE A 23 -8.67 -10.53 -20.45
C ILE A 23 -7.45 -9.77 -20.96
N ARG A 24 -7.63 -8.48 -21.24
CA ARG A 24 -6.54 -7.56 -21.58
C ARG A 24 -5.52 -7.49 -20.44
N ALA A 25 -4.32 -7.99 -20.70
CA ALA A 25 -3.17 -7.87 -19.79
C ALA A 25 -2.22 -6.75 -20.27
N GLU A 26 -1.89 -5.82 -19.38
CA GLU A 26 -0.83 -4.83 -19.58
C GLU A 26 0.32 -5.11 -18.61
N PHE A 27 1.54 -5.16 -19.14
CA PHE A 27 2.75 -5.37 -18.35
C PHE A 27 3.48 -4.05 -18.23
N VAL A 28 3.74 -3.62 -17.00
CA VAL A 28 4.34 -2.32 -16.74
C VAL A 28 5.61 -2.50 -15.94
N ALA A 29 6.70 -1.93 -16.45
CA ALA A 29 7.96 -1.90 -15.72
C ALA A 29 7.90 -0.87 -14.58
N LEU A 30 8.54 -1.19 -13.47
CA LEU A 30 8.75 -0.23 -12.38
C LEU A 30 9.82 0.79 -12.79
N THR A 31 9.61 2.03 -12.36
CA THR A 31 10.56 3.12 -12.56
C THR A 31 11.56 3.16 -11.41
N LYS A 32 12.77 3.66 -11.67
CA LYS A 32 13.77 3.96 -10.64
C LYS A 32 13.19 4.73 -9.46
N GLU A 33 12.40 5.77 -9.70
CA GLU A 33 11.78 6.57 -8.64
C GLU A 33 10.87 5.75 -7.72
N SER A 34 10.06 4.86 -8.31
CA SER A 34 9.10 4.05 -7.57
C SER A 34 9.78 3.03 -6.65
N TRP A 35 10.93 2.49 -7.05
CA TRP A 35 11.52 1.31 -6.43
C TRP A 35 12.87 1.56 -5.75
N GLU A 36 13.77 2.34 -6.38
CA GLU A 36 15.10 2.60 -5.84
C GLU A 36 15.04 3.51 -4.63
N ILE A 37 15.97 3.29 -3.71
CA ILE A 37 16.15 4.17 -2.56
C ILE A 37 16.97 5.38 -3.04
N PRO A 38 16.50 6.62 -2.86
CA PRO A 38 17.25 7.80 -3.27
C PRO A 38 18.66 7.83 -2.68
N GLU A 39 19.65 8.23 -3.49
CA GLU A 39 21.07 8.29 -3.10
C GLU A 39 21.33 9.26 -1.94
N LEU A 40 20.44 10.23 -1.74
CA LEU A 40 20.51 11.20 -0.64
C LEU A 40 20.39 10.55 0.75
N HIS A 41 19.82 9.33 0.84
CA HIS A 41 19.70 8.63 2.10
C HIS A 41 21.03 7.98 2.50
N ASP A 42 21.33 8.05 3.80
CA ASP A 42 22.49 7.38 4.40
C ASP A 42 22.39 5.86 4.20
N GLN A 43 23.22 5.33 3.31
CA GLN A 43 23.24 3.91 2.96
C GLN A 43 23.69 3.04 4.13
N THR A 44 24.62 3.52 4.96
CA THR A 44 25.09 2.78 6.14
C THR A 44 23.98 2.62 7.17
N LEU A 45 23.18 3.67 7.37
CA LEU A 45 22.00 3.59 8.22
C LEU A 45 20.94 2.63 7.67
N ILE A 46 20.71 2.63 6.36
CA ILE A 46 19.79 1.70 5.69
C ILE A 46 20.25 0.26 5.90
N ASP A 47 21.50 -0.06 5.59
CA ASP A 47 22.04 -1.42 5.70
C ASP A 47 21.99 -1.93 7.14
N THR A 48 22.37 -1.08 8.10
CA THR A 48 22.27 -1.40 9.53
C THR A 48 20.82 -1.66 9.95
N SER A 49 19.88 -0.83 9.46
CA SER A 49 18.45 -0.99 9.76
C SER A 49 17.86 -2.25 9.14
N LEU A 50 18.24 -2.59 7.92
CA LEU A 50 17.80 -3.82 7.24
C LEU A 50 18.28 -5.05 8.01
N HIS A 51 19.52 -5.04 8.51
CA HIS A 51 20.04 -6.11 9.35
C HIS A 51 19.26 -6.25 10.66
N ASN A 52 18.90 -5.14 11.31
CA ASN A 52 18.20 -5.15 12.60
C ASN A 52 16.72 -5.58 12.47
N ILE A 53 16.02 -5.15 11.42
CA ILE A 53 14.60 -5.46 11.20
C ILE A 53 14.46 -6.83 10.50
N GLY A 54 15.52 -7.37 9.89
CA GLY A 54 15.53 -8.74 9.36
C GLY A 54 14.66 -8.96 8.11
N PHE A 55 14.28 -7.91 7.39
CA PHE A 55 13.64 -8.02 6.07
C PHE A 55 14.63 -7.67 4.95
N SER A 56 14.44 -8.27 3.78
CA SER A 56 15.26 -7.98 2.61
C SER A 56 15.05 -6.55 2.11
N LYS A 57 16.08 -5.99 1.44
CA LYS A 57 15.99 -4.69 0.77
C LYS A 57 14.81 -4.62 -0.21
N GLY A 58 14.65 -5.66 -1.04
CA GLY A 58 13.56 -5.76 -2.00
C GLY A 58 12.17 -5.76 -1.35
N TYR A 59 12.02 -6.41 -0.20
CA TYR A 59 10.76 -6.38 0.55
C TYR A 59 10.41 -4.95 1.03
N ARG A 60 11.40 -4.21 1.55
CA ARG A 60 11.19 -2.82 1.98
C ARG A 60 10.92 -1.86 0.82
N GLN A 61 11.58 -2.07 -0.33
CA GLN A 61 11.29 -1.35 -1.57
C GLN A 61 9.86 -1.61 -2.06
N MET A 62 9.40 -2.86 -1.99
CA MET A 62 8.01 -3.22 -2.28
C MET A 62 7.03 -2.50 -1.34
N CYS A 63 7.27 -2.53 -0.02
CA CYS A 63 6.43 -1.81 0.94
C CYS A 63 6.32 -0.31 0.62
N ARG A 64 7.45 0.36 0.33
CA ARG A 64 7.49 1.78 -0.07
C ARG A 64 6.69 2.01 -1.36
N SER A 65 6.90 1.16 -2.35
CA SER A 65 6.24 1.26 -3.66
C SER A 65 4.72 1.20 -3.53
N TYR A 66 4.21 0.21 -2.79
CA TYR A 66 2.78 0.06 -2.55
C TYR A 66 2.20 1.10 -1.59
N SER A 67 3.00 1.73 -0.74
CA SER A 67 2.51 2.77 0.18
C SER A 67 2.34 4.14 -0.50
N GLY A 68 3.09 4.43 -1.57
CA GLY A 68 3.10 5.79 -2.12
C GLY A 68 3.33 5.98 -3.62
N PHE A 69 3.73 4.94 -4.37
CA PHE A 69 4.16 5.11 -5.76
C PHE A 69 3.34 4.33 -6.78
N PHE A 70 2.78 3.17 -6.43
CA PHE A 70 2.12 2.30 -7.42
C PHE A 70 0.98 3.02 -8.17
N TRP A 71 0.19 3.84 -7.48
CA TRP A 71 -0.94 4.58 -8.05
C TRP A 71 -0.51 5.74 -8.95
N ARG A 72 0.76 6.19 -8.85
CA ARG A 72 1.32 7.24 -9.73
C ARG A 72 1.69 6.71 -11.10
N ASN A 73 1.67 5.40 -11.30
CA ASN A 73 1.98 4.81 -12.57
C ASN A 73 0.96 5.26 -13.64
N PRO A 74 1.40 5.72 -14.83
CA PRO A 74 0.48 6.18 -15.88
C PRO A 74 -0.55 5.14 -16.35
N THR A 75 -0.29 3.85 -16.18
CA THR A 75 -1.28 2.82 -16.49
C THR A 75 -2.40 2.78 -15.46
N MET A 76 -2.10 3.13 -14.21
CA MET A 76 -3.07 3.17 -13.12
C MET A 76 -4.02 4.37 -13.21
N THR A 77 -3.64 5.45 -13.90
CA THR A 77 -4.51 6.64 -14.06
C THR A 77 -5.76 6.36 -14.90
N LYS A 78 -5.80 5.23 -15.62
CA LYS A 78 -6.98 4.75 -16.37
C LYS A 78 -8.00 4.03 -15.49
N CYS A 79 -7.63 3.69 -14.26
CA CYS A 79 -8.43 2.86 -13.37
C CYS A 79 -8.82 3.65 -12.11
N GLU A 80 -10.12 3.79 -11.86
CA GLU A 80 -10.62 4.34 -10.60
C GLU A 80 -10.60 3.29 -9.47
N TRP A 81 -10.84 2.03 -9.84
CA TRP A 81 -10.88 0.90 -8.92
C TRP A 81 -9.75 -0.08 -9.20
N LEU A 82 -9.04 -0.47 -8.15
CA LEU A 82 -8.01 -1.50 -8.19
C LEU A 82 -8.37 -2.62 -7.22
N ARG A 83 -8.33 -3.85 -7.72
CA ARG A 83 -8.24 -5.05 -6.90
C ARG A 83 -6.80 -5.53 -6.89
N ARG A 84 -6.12 -5.43 -5.74
CA ARG A 84 -4.78 -5.98 -5.56
C ARG A 84 -4.87 -7.50 -5.38
N LEU A 85 -4.10 -8.22 -6.19
CA LEU A 85 -3.93 -9.67 -6.11
C LEU A 85 -2.45 -9.96 -5.86
N ASP A 86 -2.16 -11.01 -5.10
CA ASP A 86 -0.81 -11.50 -4.84
C ASP A 86 -0.60 -12.88 -5.52
N THR A 87 0.58 -13.49 -5.44
CA THR A 87 0.77 -14.84 -6.00
C THR A 87 0.23 -15.95 -5.10
N ASP A 88 0.08 -15.66 -3.81
CA ASP A 88 -0.09 -16.68 -2.77
C ASP A 88 -1.49 -16.64 -2.12
N PHE A 89 -2.53 -16.33 -2.90
CA PHE A 89 -3.91 -16.32 -2.41
C PHE A 89 -4.80 -17.29 -3.19
N GLU A 90 -5.86 -17.76 -2.54
CA GLU A 90 -6.83 -18.68 -3.12
C GLU A 90 -8.26 -18.15 -2.96
N PHE A 91 -9.12 -18.45 -3.92
CA PHE A 91 -10.57 -18.27 -3.79
C PHE A 91 -11.20 -19.59 -3.36
N HIS A 92 -11.80 -19.61 -2.17
CA HIS A 92 -12.52 -20.78 -1.67
C HIS A 92 -14.00 -20.80 -2.09
N CYS A 93 -14.52 -19.68 -2.58
CA CYS A 93 -15.91 -19.51 -3.00
C CYS A 93 -16.00 -18.74 -4.31
N ASP A 94 -17.02 -19.05 -5.11
CA ASP A 94 -17.39 -18.25 -6.26
C ASP A 94 -17.88 -16.86 -5.84
N ILE A 95 -17.63 -15.86 -6.69
CA ILE A 95 -18.08 -14.48 -6.49
C ILE A 95 -19.11 -14.16 -7.59
N PRO A 96 -20.43 -14.32 -7.33
CA PRO A 96 -21.47 -14.27 -8.36
C PRO A 96 -21.93 -12.84 -8.70
N TYR A 97 -21.16 -11.82 -8.32
CA TYR A 97 -21.48 -10.41 -8.52
C TYR A 97 -20.21 -9.62 -8.86
N ASP A 98 -20.36 -8.44 -9.47
CA ASP A 98 -19.25 -7.53 -9.71
C ASP A 98 -18.82 -6.85 -8.40
N PRO A 99 -17.61 -7.13 -7.85
CA PRO A 99 -17.15 -6.52 -6.62
C PRO A 99 -16.97 -5.01 -6.73
N VAL A 100 -16.55 -4.52 -7.90
CA VAL A 100 -16.33 -3.09 -8.13
C VAL A 100 -17.67 -2.36 -8.11
N GLN A 101 -18.66 -2.87 -8.84
CA GLN A 101 -19.99 -2.29 -8.83
C GLN A 101 -20.59 -2.25 -7.42
N ARG A 102 -20.42 -3.34 -6.64
CA ARG A 102 -20.89 -3.39 -5.25
C ARG A 102 -20.24 -2.30 -4.38
N MET A 103 -18.95 -2.01 -4.59
CA MET A 103 -18.25 -0.95 -3.85
C MET A 103 -18.79 0.44 -4.21
N ILE A 104 -19.06 0.68 -5.50
CA ILE A 104 -19.65 1.93 -6.01
C ILE A 104 -21.05 2.13 -5.41
N ASP A 105 -21.91 1.12 -5.50
CA ASP A 105 -23.29 1.16 -4.99
C ASP A 105 -23.32 1.43 -3.48
N ALA A 106 -22.39 0.83 -2.75
CA ALA A 106 -22.24 1.01 -1.30
C ALA A 106 -21.60 2.36 -0.91
N LYS A 107 -21.13 3.16 -1.87
CA LYS A 107 -20.32 4.37 -1.63
C LYS A 107 -19.11 4.08 -0.75
N ALA A 108 -18.55 2.88 -0.86
CA ALA A 108 -17.36 2.47 -0.13
C ALA A 108 -16.11 3.07 -0.81
N LEU A 109 -15.01 3.22 -0.08
CA LEU A 109 -13.71 3.61 -0.67
C LEU A 109 -12.68 2.49 -0.67
N TYR A 110 -12.82 1.51 0.23
CA TYR A 110 -11.84 0.45 0.42
C TYR A 110 -12.50 -0.84 0.93
N GLY A 111 -12.04 -1.99 0.43
CA GLY A 111 -12.52 -3.31 0.82
C GLY A 111 -11.36 -4.21 1.24
N PHE A 112 -11.57 -5.01 2.28
CA PHE A 112 -10.61 -5.98 2.80
C PHE A 112 -11.33 -7.27 3.21
N VAL A 113 -10.58 -8.37 3.28
CA VAL A 113 -11.10 -9.67 3.73
C VAL A 113 -10.57 -10.03 5.11
N GLN A 114 -9.34 -9.62 5.45
CA GLN A 114 -8.68 -9.95 6.72
C GLN A 114 -8.04 -8.71 7.33
N VAL A 115 -8.07 -8.64 8.66
CA VAL A 115 -7.34 -7.66 9.47
C VAL A 115 -6.44 -8.44 10.42
N ALA A 116 -5.15 -8.10 10.44
CA ALA A 116 -4.16 -8.71 11.32
C ALA A 116 -3.30 -7.61 11.98
N PRO A 117 -2.91 -7.77 13.24
CA PRO A 117 -1.92 -6.90 13.87
C PRO A 117 -0.52 -7.18 13.31
N ASP A 118 0.25 -6.13 13.08
CA ASP A 118 1.70 -6.24 12.86
C ASP A 118 2.43 -6.35 14.20
N ALA A 119 3.66 -6.87 14.17
CA ALA A 119 4.56 -6.80 15.31
C ALA A 119 5.13 -5.38 15.51
N ASP A 120 5.17 -4.91 16.75
CA ASP A 120 5.53 -3.52 17.08
C ASP A 120 6.94 -3.13 16.64
N TRP A 121 7.87 -4.08 16.70
CA TRP A 121 9.28 -3.87 16.33
C TRP A 121 9.47 -3.56 14.84
N ILE A 122 8.47 -3.84 13.99
CA ILE A 122 8.51 -3.55 12.55
C ILE A 122 8.23 -2.06 12.26
N ARG A 123 7.45 -1.40 13.13
CA ARG A 123 6.95 -0.03 12.93
C ARG A 123 7.11 0.88 14.17
N PRO A 124 8.28 0.87 14.86
CA PRO A 124 8.41 1.47 16.19
C PRO A 124 8.16 2.99 16.24
N THR A 125 8.37 3.68 15.12
CA THR A 125 8.24 5.14 15.03
C THR A 125 7.07 5.59 14.16
N LEU A 126 6.23 4.68 13.65
CA LEU A 126 5.17 5.06 12.70
C LEU A 126 4.07 5.87 13.37
N ALA A 127 3.47 5.35 14.45
CA ALA A 127 2.40 6.03 15.19
C ALA A 127 2.80 7.45 15.68
N PRO A 128 3.96 7.67 16.32
CA PRO A 128 4.36 9.02 16.73
C PRO A 128 4.63 9.94 15.54
N ASN A 129 5.22 9.45 14.45
CA ASN A 129 5.46 10.26 13.24
C ASN A 129 4.15 10.68 12.55
N VAL A 130 3.19 9.76 12.44
CA VAL A 130 1.86 10.07 11.90
C VAL A 130 1.17 11.10 12.79
N SER A 131 1.19 10.91 14.11
CA SER A 131 0.60 11.87 15.06
C SER A 131 1.21 13.27 14.94
N ALA A 132 2.54 13.36 14.75
CA ALA A 132 3.22 14.62 14.51
C ALA A 132 2.79 15.27 13.18
N PHE A 133 2.73 14.49 12.10
CA PHE A 133 2.29 14.96 10.78
C PHE A 133 0.85 15.49 10.80
N LEU A 134 -0.06 14.75 11.42
CA LEU A 134 -1.47 15.12 11.52
C LEU A 134 -1.66 16.46 12.24
N ARG A 135 -0.81 16.78 13.22
CA ARG A 135 -0.87 18.07 13.91
C ARG A 135 -0.29 19.23 13.12
N SER A 136 0.80 19.00 12.37
CA SER A 136 1.37 20.06 11.51
C SER A 136 0.51 20.35 10.28
N HIS A 137 -0.43 19.46 9.96
CA HIS A 137 -1.35 19.58 8.84
C HIS A 137 -2.80 19.44 9.30
N SER A 138 -3.20 20.22 10.32
CA SER A 138 -4.55 20.19 10.87
C SER A 138 -5.64 20.51 9.84
N ASP A 139 -5.26 21.24 8.78
CA ASP A 139 -6.09 21.57 7.61
C ASP A 139 -6.47 20.36 6.75
N LEU A 140 -5.66 19.30 6.75
CA LEU A 140 -5.96 18.06 6.01
C LEU A 140 -7.05 17.21 6.69
N HIS A 141 -7.36 17.48 7.95
CA HIS A 141 -8.43 16.81 8.68
C HIS A 141 -9.75 17.52 8.40
N SER A 142 -10.48 17.08 7.36
CA SER A 142 -11.84 17.56 7.19
C SER A 142 -12.68 17.13 8.40
N HIS A 143 -13.23 18.09 9.15
CA HIS A 143 -14.18 17.84 10.25
C HIS A 143 -15.49 17.17 9.81
N GLN A 144 -15.68 16.95 8.51
CA GLN A 144 -16.86 16.27 8.00
C GLN A 144 -16.70 14.78 8.25
N SER A 145 -17.64 14.19 8.97
CA SER A 145 -17.76 12.74 9.13
C SER A 145 -18.08 12.10 7.78
N HIS A 146 -17.08 11.96 6.92
CA HIS A 146 -17.23 11.20 5.68
C HIS A 146 -17.55 9.76 6.05
N LEU A 147 -18.49 9.14 5.33
CA LEU A 147 -19.01 7.79 5.64
C LEU A 147 -17.89 6.73 5.75
N ASN A 148 -16.76 6.97 5.08
CA ASN A 148 -15.60 6.07 5.05
C ASN A 148 -14.48 6.46 6.04
N MET A 149 -14.60 7.54 6.82
CA MET A 149 -13.61 7.93 7.84
C MET A 149 -13.87 7.28 9.22
N GLY A 150 -14.84 6.36 9.31
CA GLY A 150 -15.29 5.73 10.55
C GLY A 150 -14.53 4.47 11.00
N PHE A 151 -13.37 4.15 10.43
CA PHE A 151 -12.64 2.94 10.83
C PHE A 151 -11.96 3.12 12.20
N THR A 152 -12.72 2.90 13.27
CA THR A 152 -12.21 2.93 14.64
C THR A 152 -11.88 1.51 15.13
N TRP A 153 -10.97 0.81 14.46
CA TRP A 153 -10.64 -0.59 14.80
C TRP A 153 -10.16 -0.77 16.24
N ARG A 154 -9.47 0.24 16.78
CA ARG A 154 -9.02 0.23 18.18
C ARG A 154 -9.74 1.26 19.07
N GLY A 155 -10.84 1.85 18.59
CA GLY A 155 -11.73 2.72 19.35
C GLY A 155 -11.35 4.21 19.38
N ARG A 156 -12.29 5.06 19.81
CA ARG A 156 -12.17 6.54 19.78
C ARG A 156 -11.08 7.09 20.70
N LYS A 157 -10.75 6.40 21.79
CA LYS A 157 -9.72 6.83 22.75
C LYS A 157 -8.35 6.97 22.08
N ARG A 158 -8.00 6.00 21.23
CA ARG A 158 -6.70 5.90 20.57
C ARG A 158 -6.54 6.91 19.44
N ILE A 159 -7.64 7.19 18.73
CA ILE A 159 -7.73 8.36 17.84
C ILE A 159 -7.48 9.64 18.63
N GLY A 160 -8.09 9.78 19.82
CA GLY A 160 -7.79 10.87 20.75
C GLY A 160 -6.31 10.96 21.11
N ASN A 161 -5.67 9.82 21.42
CA ASN A 161 -4.25 9.75 21.72
C ASN A 161 -3.39 10.23 20.54
N ALA A 162 -3.70 9.80 19.31
CA ALA A 162 -3.01 10.24 18.10
C ALA A 162 -3.16 11.75 17.88
N MET A 163 -4.38 12.28 18.06
CA MET A 163 -4.65 13.72 18.00
C MET A 163 -3.93 14.50 19.12
N CYS A 164 -3.68 13.87 20.26
CA CYS A 164 -3.02 14.46 21.44
C CYS A 164 -1.50 14.20 21.53
N ARG A 165 -0.87 13.55 20.54
CA ARG A 165 0.57 13.17 20.52
C ARG A 165 1.01 12.14 21.56
N ILE A 166 0.08 11.36 22.09
CA ILE A 166 0.41 10.31 23.05
C ILE A 166 0.20 8.92 22.46
N ALA A 167 0.00 8.84 21.14
CA ALA A 167 -0.12 7.56 20.44
C ALA A 167 1.19 6.80 20.38
N ASP A 168 1.13 5.54 20.78
CA ASP A 168 2.18 4.55 20.67
C ASP A 168 1.79 3.46 19.65
N ASN A 169 2.56 2.37 19.57
CA ASN A 169 2.26 1.26 18.66
C ASN A 169 1.01 0.48 19.09
N ASP A 170 0.62 0.65 20.35
CA ASP A 170 -0.59 0.17 20.95
C ASP A 170 -1.72 1.19 20.82
N ASP A 171 -1.72 2.10 19.83
CA ASP A 171 -2.86 2.96 19.50
C ASP A 171 -3.41 2.71 18.08
#